data_AF-A0AAW1DRD7-F1
#
_entry.id   AF-A0AAW1DRD7-F1
#
_cell.length_a   1.000
_cell.length_b   1.000
_cell.length_c   1.000
_cell.angle_alpha   90.00
_cell.angle_beta   90.00
_cell.angle_gamma   90.00
#
_symmetry.space_group_name_H-M   'P 1'
#
loop_
_entity.id
_entity.type
_entity.pdbx_description
1 polymer ?
#
loop_
_entity_poly.entity_id
_entity_poly.type
_entity_poly.pdbx_seq_one_letter_code
_entity_poly.pdbx_strand_id
1 'polypeptide(L)'
;MESLTNKEYTCYEEVYAVDDEGTARYADIIAFKPITYIIDPTVRYEVNDPNQAELIHQKKGAIYNQCISFYKDKYGEQYGDRDYRVFGLWFDARGLSSQEDSHFFWKVLGSTMEF
;
A
#
# COMPACT_ATOMS: atom_id res chain seq x y z
N MET A 1 6.92 -17.11 -3.28
CA MET A 1 6.41 -15.75 -3.00
C MET A 1 7.13 -14.83 -3.96
N GLU A 2 6.43 -14.24 -4.94
CA GLU A 2 7.04 -13.35 -5.93
C GLU A 2 7.04 -11.92 -5.39
N SER A 3 8.20 -11.25 -5.39
CA SER A 3 8.32 -9.84 -4.99
C SER A 3 7.72 -8.93 -6.06
N LEU A 4 7.31 -7.71 -5.67
CA LEU A 4 6.85 -6.69 -6.62
C LEU A 4 7.93 -6.34 -7.66
N THR A 5 9.20 -6.40 -7.27
CA THR A 5 10.36 -6.24 -8.15
C THR A 5 10.37 -7.29 -9.26
N ASN A 6 10.03 -8.54 -8.95
CA ASN A 6 9.94 -9.61 -9.97
C ASN A 6 8.76 -9.41 -10.94
N LYS A 7 7.87 -8.45 -10.67
CA LYS A 7 6.72 -8.08 -11.51
C LYS A 7 6.92 -6.73 -12.22
N GLU A 8 8.17 -6.28 -12.35
CA GLU A 8 8.57 -5.05 -13.03
C GLU A 8 8.07 -3.75 -12.37
N TYR A 9 7.72 -3.80 -11.07
CA TYR A 9 7.50 -2.58 -10.31
C TYR A 9 8.85 -1.95 -9.94
N THR A 10 8.95 -0.63 -10.04
CA THR A 10 10.03 0.11 -9.37
C THR A 10 9.59 0.42 -7.96
N CYS A 11 10.29 -0.12 -6.96
CA CYS A 11 9.92 0.02 -5.56
C CYS A 11 10.92 0.91 -4.83
N TYR A 12 10.41 1.74 -3.92
CA TYR A 12 11.21 2.44 -2.91
C TYR A 12 10.68 2.07 -1.52
N GLU A 13 11.58 1.99 -0.57
CA GLU A 13 11.30 1.62 0.83
C GLU A 13 11.47 2.84 1.74
N GLU A 14 10.77 2.85 2.88
CA GLU A 14 10.80 3.91 3.91
C GLU A 14 10.65 5.33 3.34
N VAL A 15 9.60 5.51 2.54
CA VAL A 15 9.43 6.71 1.72
C VAL A 15 8.80 7.83 2.54
N TYR A 16 9.56 8.91 2.70
CA TYR A 16 9.07 10.15 3.29
C TYR A 16 7.92 10.79 2.51
N ALA A 17 6.91 11.25 3.24
CA ALA A 17 5.82 12.09 2.79
C ALA A 17 5.42 13.15 3.81
N VAL A 18 4.63 14.11 3.34
CA VAL A 18 3.93 15.11 4.15
C VAL A 18 2.45 14.98 3.86
N ASP A 19 1.62 14.86 4.89
CA ASP A 19 0.16 14.89 4.72
C ASP A 19 -0.37 16.32 4.56
N ASP A 20 -1.66 16.45 4.24
CA ASP A 20 -2.29 17.75 3.97
C ASP A 20 -2.27 18.71 5.18
N GLU A 21 -2.00 18.20 6.39
CA GLU A 21 -1.83 18.98 7.62
C GLU A 21 -0.37 19.38 7.89
N GLY A 22 0.57 18.98 7.03
CA GLY A 22 1.99 19.25 7.20
C GLY A 22 2.72 18.24 8.10
N THR A 23 2.08 17.13 8.47
CA THR A 23 2.70 16.11 9.32
C THR A 23 3.57 15.17 8.49
N ALA A 24 4.80 14.94 8.96
CA ALA A 24 5.69 13.95 8.36
C ALA A 24 5.16 12.52 8.52
N ARG A 25 5.15 11.76 7.42
CA ARG A 25 4.81 10.34 7.36
C ARG A 25 5.91 9.57 6.63
N TYR A 26 5.97 8.27 6.89
CA TYR A 26 6.90 7.36 6.21
C TYR A 26 6.11 6.13 5.78
N ALA A 27 5.87 5.99 4.48
CA ALA A 27 5.27 4.78 3.94
C ALA A 27 6.35 3.70 3.81
N ASP A 28 6.05 2.47 4.22
CA ASP A 28 7.05 1.40 4.17
C ASP A 28 7.50 1.10 2.75
N ILE A 29 6.57 1.07 1.79
CA ILE A 29 6.87 0.81 0.38
C ILE A 29 6.02 1.72 -0.52
N ILE A 30 6.62 2.26 -1.56
CA ILE A 30 5.91 2.75 -2.75
C ILE A 30 6.33 1.93 -3.97
N ALA A 31 5.38 1.48 -4.77
CA ALA A 31 5.63 0.63 -5.93
C ALA A 31 5.02 1.25 -7.19
N PHE A 32 5.87 1.60 -8.16
CA PHE A 32 5.49 2.24 -9.42
C PHE A 32 5.31 1.23 -10.56
N LYS A 33 4.14 1.28 -11.21
CA LYS A 33 3.77 0.69 -12.52
C LYS A 33 2.64 1.58 -13.11
N PRO A 34 1.81 1.20 -14.11
CA PRO A 34 0.68 2.03 -14.56
C PRO A 34 -0.17 2.60 -13.40
N ILE A 35 -0.36 1.80 -12.35
CA ILE A 35 -0.91 2.22 -11.05
C ILE A 35 0.23 2.22 -10.03
N THR A 36 0.31 3.29 -9.23
CA THR A 36 1.28 3.41 -8.13
C THR A 36 0.63 2.98 -6.82
N TYR A 37 1.28 2.06 -6.10
CA TYR A 37 0.78 1.58 -4.81
C TYR A 37 1.61 2.14 -3.66
N ILE A 38 0.94 2.62 -2.62
CA ILE A 38 1.52 2.97 -1.32
C ILE A 38 1.15 1.84 -0.37
N ILE A 39 2.15 1.10 0.11
CA ILE A 39 1.96 -0.13 0.86
C ILE A 39 2.57 0.03 2.25
N ASP A 40 1.78 -0.29 3.27
CA ASP A 40 2.21 -0.28 4.67
C ASP A 40 1.75 -1.58 5.33
N PRO A 41 2.66 -2.55 5.53
CA PRO A 41 2.39 -3.76 6.27
C PRO A 41 2.29 -3.52 7.78
N THR A 42 1.24 -4.08 8.37
CA THR A 42 1.00 -4.05 9.81
C THR A 42 0.86 -5.47 10.34
N VAL A 43 1.81 -5.86 11.20
CA VAL A 43 1.73 -7.11 11.97
C VAL A 43 0.95 -6.85 13.26
N ARG A 44 -0.12 -7.60 13.52
CA ARG A 44 -0.85 -7.56 14.80
C ARG A 44 -1.14 -8.97 15.31
N TYR A 45 -1.08 -9.14 16.63
CA TYR A 45 -1.47 -10.37 17.32
C TYR A 45 -2.99 -10.55 17.27
N GLU A 46 -3.43 -11.81 17.27
CA GLU A 46 -4.82 -12.26 17.08
C GLU A 46 -5.83 -11.36 17.80
N VAL A 47 -6.62 -10.66 16.99
CA VAL A 47 -7.90 -10.08 17.40
C VAL A 47 -8.95 -10.96 16.74
N ASN A 48 -9.94 -11.45 17.50
CA ASN A 48 -11.04 -12.30 16.99
C ASN A 48 -12.04 -11.49 16.11
N ASP A 49 -11.55 -10.61 15.26
CA ASP A 49 -12.36 -9.84 14.34
C ASP A 49 -12.04 -10.27 12.90
N PRO A 50 -13.00 -10.87 12.18
CA PRO A 50 -12.79 -11.31 10.81
C PRO A 50 -12.54 -10.14 9.83
N ASN A 51 -12.76 -8.89 10.23
CA ASN A 51 -12.59 -7.72 9.36
C ASN A 51 -11.26 -6.98 9.59
N GLN A 52 -10.28 -7.57 10.28
CA GLN A 52 -9.02 -6.89 10.58
C GLN A 52 -8.29 -6.38 9.33
N ALA A 53 -8.22 -7.18 8.26
CA ALA A 53 -7.58 -6.76 7.01
C ALA A 53 -8.23 -5.49 6.42
N GLU A 54 -9.56 -5.45 6.37
CA GLU A 54 -10.31 -4.29 5.88
C GLU A 54 -10.13 -3.06 6.79
N LEU A 55 -10.19 -3.26 8.12
CA LEU A 55 -9.95 -2.17 9.08
C LEU A 55 -8.54 -1.61 8.97
N ILE A 56 -7.53 -2.45 8.74
CA ILE A 56 -6.16 -2.01 8.49
C ILE A 56 -6.08 -1.26 7.16
N HIS A 57 -6.66 -1.79 6.08
CA HIS A 57 -6.71 -1.11 4.79
C HIS A 57 -7.32 0.29 4.91
N GLN A 58 -8.49 0.42 5.54
CA GLN A 58 -9.14 1.71 5.76
C GLN A 58 -8.31 2.66 6.62
N LYS A 59 -7.71 2.16 7.71
CA LYS A 59 -6.82 2.96 8.57
C LYS A 59 -5.62 3.49 7.81
N LYS A 60 -4.97 2.65 6.99
CA LYS A 60 -3.82 3.08 6.18
C LYS A 60 -4.27 4.07 5.09
N GLY A 61 -5.42 3.83 4.46
CA GLY A 61 -6.04 4.77 3.52
C GLY A 61 -6.26 6.15 4.13
N ALA A 62 -6.82 6.23 5.33
CA ALA A 62 -7.05 7.48 6.04
C ALA A 62 -5.76 8.28 6.32
N ILE A 63 -4.61 7.60 6.44
CA ILE A 63 -3.30 8.24 6.65
C ILE A 63 -2.69 8.66 5.32
N TYR A 64 -2.50 7.71 4.39
CA TYR A 64 -1.66 7.95 3.22
C TYR A 64 -2.39 8.54 2.02
N ASN A 65 -3.72 8.54 1.98
CA ASN A 65 -4.44 9.25 0.91
C ASN A 65 -4.14 10.75 0.96
N GLN A 66 -3.96 11.31 2.15
CA GLN A 66 -3.57 12.71 2.38
C GLN A 66 -2.12 12.99 1.97
N CYS A 67 -1.31 11.95 1.71
CA CYS A 67 0.08 12.09 1.25
C CYS A 67 0.20 12.05 -0.29
N ILE A 68 -0.88 11.78 -1.02
CA ILE A 68 -0.84 11.56 -2.47
C ILE A 68 -0.39 12.83 -3.22
N SER A 69 -0.86 14.01 -2.79
CA SER A 69 -0.46 15.31 -3.35
C SER A 69 1.07 15.47 -3.31
N PHE A 70 1.67 15.22 -2.15
CA PHE A 70 3.12 15.27 -1.97
C PHE A 70 3.86 14.27 -2.88
N TYR A 71 3.36 13.04 -3.01
CA TYR A 71 4.00 12.05 -3.89
C TYR A 71 3.89 12.43 -5.37
N LYS A 72 2.76 12.99 -5.80
CA LYS A 72 2.60 13.48 -7.18
C LYS A 72 3.63 14.57 -7.49
N ASP A 73 3.85 15.51 -6.56
CA ASP A 73 4.84 16.57 -6.75
C ASP A 73 6.27 16.00 -6.76
N LYS A 74 6.59 15.14 -5.79
CA LYS A 74 7.94 14.56 -5.64
C LYS A 74 8.35 13.68 -6.82
N TYR A 75 7.42 12.90 -7.36
CA TYR A 75 7.70 11.87 -8.37
C TYR A 75 7.16 12.22 -9.76
N GLY A 76 6.47 13.35 -9.92
CA GLY A 76 5.81 13.76 -11.15
C GLY A 76 6.76 13.94 -12.34
N GLU A 77 7.97 14.45 -12.12
CA GLU A 77 8.97 14.58 -13.20
C GLU A 77 9.47 13.21 -13.69
N GLN A 78 9.65 12.26 -12.77
CA GLN A 78 10.21 10.95 -13.09
C GLN A 78 9.17 10.00 -13.69
N TYR A 79 7.94 10.03 -13.16
CA TYR A 79 6.90 9.07 -13.52
C TYR A 79 5.69 9.69 -14.20
N GLY A 80 5.54 11.01 -14.27
CA GLY A 80 4.35 11.68 -14.78
C GLY A 80 3.16 11.59 -13.81
N ASP A 81 1.96 11.95 -14.28
CA ASP A 81 0.74 11.78 -13.51
C ASP A 81 0.39 10.28 -13.40
N ARG A 82 0.11 9.84 -12.18
CA ARG A 82 -0.16 8.45 -11.83
C ARG A 82 -1.41 8.36 -10.96
N ASP A 83 -2.09 7.22 -11.09
CA ASP A 83 -3.14 6.82 -10.16
C ASP A 83 -2.47 6.20 -8.93
N TYR A 84 -2.63 6.85 -7.77
CA TYR A 84 -2.05 6.40 -6.50
C TYR A 84 -3.11 5.68 -5.69
N ARG A 85 -2.77 4.50 -5.18
CA ARG A 85 -3.66 3.69 -4.34
C ARG A 85 -2.95 3.25 -3.08
N VAL A 86 -3.60 3.46 -1.95
CA VAL A 86 -3.10 3.01 -0.66
C VAL A 86 -3.55 1.57 -0.41
N PHE A 87 -2.64 0.75 0.10
CA PHE A 87 -2.92 -0.62 0.45
C PHE A 87 -2.33 -0.95 1.83
N GLY A 88 -3.20 -1.00 2.85
CA GLY A 88 -2.81 -1.54 4.15
C GLY A 88 -2.77 -3.06 4.11
N LEU A 89 -1.61 -3.65 4.36
CA LEU A 89 -1.45 -5.09 4.50
C LEU A 89 -1.55 -5.47 5.97
N TRP A 90 -2.34 -6.48 6.29
CA TRP A 90 -2.35 -7.08 7.61
C TRP A 90 -1.63 -8.43 7.58
N PHE A 91 -0.81 -8.69 8.58
CA PHE A 91 -0.16 -9.98 8.79
C PHE A 91 -0.46 -10.45 10.20
N ASP A 92 -0.81 -11.74 10.34
CA ASP A 92 -0.88 -12.38 11.64
C ASP A 92 0.53 -12.55 12.23
N ALA A 93 0.63 -12.50 13.57
CA ALA A 93 1.92 -12.59 14.26
C ALA A 93 2.57 -13.99 14.19
N ARG A 94 1.89 -15.01 13.63
CA ARG A 94 2.46 -16.33 13.37
C ARG A 94 3.17 -16.39 12.01
N GLY A 95 3.24 -15.28 11.29
CA GLY A 95 3.82 -15.23 9.94
C GLY A 95 2.95 -15.95 8.92
N LEU A 96 1.74 -16.35 9.29
CA LEU A 96 0.74 -16.81 8.34
C LEU A 96 0.10 -15.54 7.77
N SER A 97 0.56 -15.14 6.59
CA SER A 97 -0.38 -14.51 5.66
C SER A 97 -1.50 -15.52 5.51
N SER A 98 -2.69 -15.23 6.01
CA SER A 98 -3.83 -16.07 5.68
C SER A 98 -3.89 -16.10 4.14
N GLN A 99 -4.30 -17.22 3.53
CA GLN A 99 -4.49 -17.21 2.07
C GLN A 99 -5.41 -16.04 1.66
N GLU A 100 -6.26 -15.58 2.58
CA GLU A 100 -7.14 -14.43 2.47
C GLU A 100 -6.38 -13.09 2.31
N ASP A 101 -5.22 -12.86 2.95
CA ASP A 101 -4.47 -11.59 2.82
C ASP A 101 -3.78 -11.49 1.44
N SER A 102 -3.16 -12.59 1.00
CA SER A 102 -2.58 -12.67 -0.34
C SER A 102 -3.67 -12.68 -1.41
N HIS A 103 -4.79 -13.38 -1.18
CA HIS A 103 -5.94 -13.37 -2.06
C HIS A 103 -6.61 -11.99 -2.06
N PHE A 104 -6.67 -11.25 -0.95
CA PHE A 104 -7.20 -9.89 -0.88
C PHE A 104 -6.29 -8.92 -1.62
N PHE A 105 -4.97 -9.00 -1.43
CA PHE A 105 -4.00 -8.24 -2.22
C PHE A 105 -4.13 -8.52 -3.72
N TRP A 106 -4.16 -9.80 -4.13
CA TRP A 106 -4.33 -10.17 -5.54
C TRP A 106 -5.75 -9.96 -6.06
N LYS A 107 -6.77 -9.97 -5.22
CA LYS A 107 -8.16 -9.66 -5.59
C LYS A 107 -8.32 -8.16 -5.80
N VAL A 108 -7.74 -7.33 -4.95
CA VAL A 108 -7.75 -5.87 -5.09
C VAL A 108 -6.88 -5.44 -6.28
N LEU A 109 -5.72 -6.06 -6.49
CA LEU A 109 -4.89 -5.87 -7.68
C LEU A 109 -5.53 -6.45 -8.95
N GLY A 110 -6.22 -7.58 -8.85
CA GLY A 110 -6.84 -8.28 -9.97
C GLY A 110 -8.14 -7.63 -10.43
N SER A 111 -8.96 -7.10 -9.51
CA SER A 111 -10.14 -6.31 -9.83
C SER A 111 -9.81 -4.93 -10.39
N THR A 112 -8.54 -4.51 -10.34
CA THR A 112 -8.02 -3.33 -11.06
C THR A 112 -7.50 -3.63 -12.46
N MET A 113 -7.37 -4.91 -12.83
CA MET A 113 -6.87 -5.35 -14.14
C MET A 113 -7.98 -5.90 -15.05
N GLU A 114 -9.24 -5.51 -14.84
CA GLU A 114 -10.25 -5.68 -15.89
C GLU A 114 -10.10 -4.53 -16.91
N PHE A 115 -9.42 -4.85 -18.01
CA PHE A 115 -9.45 -4.09 -19.27
C PHE A 115 -10.69 -4.47 -20.07
#